data_AF-A0A522RN82-F1
#
_entry.id   AF-A0A522RN82-F1
#
_cell.length_a   1.000
_cell.length_b   1.000
_cell.length_c   1.000
_cell.angle_alpha   90.00
_cell.angle_beta   90.00
_cell.angle_gamma   90.00
#
_symmetry.space_group_name_H-M   'P 1'
#
loop_
_entity.id
_entity.type
_entity.pdbx_description
1 polymer ?
#
loop_
_entity_poly.entity_id
_entity_poly.type
_entity_poly.pdbx_seq_one_letter_code
_entity_poly.pdbx_strand_id
1 'polypeptide(L)'
;MLPSSRREMALIGPIVRNEVFFFVTILALAGAMFLMEWRKRRTPEVEGLEGAALRKVRWSAQREKAWMAASCTATAIFILAITAEFIYAQSTTALSAATPVAVVNGAVRIPVGTVNDGDLHRFAIEENGVTVRMIVIRKPDQTLVAAFDACQICGNQGYYQKGPNVICKNCASAIFVPSVGQSGGCNPIPIESHVEGDQLVVMADKLRPGARYFRTANP
;
A
#
# COMPACT_ATOMS: atom_id res chain seq x y z
N MET A 1 15.92 14.32 10.46
CA MET A 1 14.76 14.22 9.55
C MET A 1 15.17 13.31 8.43
N LEU A 2 14.71 12.06 8.40
CA LEU A 2 14.99 11.15 7.28
C LEU A 2 14.41 11.80 6.01
N PRO A 3 15.19 12.00 4.94
CA PRO A 3 14.61 12.40 3.65
C PRO A 3 13.69 11.27 3.24
N SER A 4 12.41 11.58 3.11
CA SER A 4 11.37 10.62 2.76
C SER A 4 10.95 10.95 1.33
N SER A 5 11.82 10.67 0.36
CA SER A 5 11.48 10.89 -1.03
C SER A 5 10.34 9.95 -1.46
N ARG A 6 9.59 10.32 -2.51
CA ARG A 6 8.50 9.48 -3.06
C ARG A 6 8.97 8.06 -3.38
N ARG A 7 10.19 7.93 -3.92
CA ARG A 7 10.80 6.67 -4.31
C ARG A 7 11.16 5.81 -3.09
N GLU A 8 11.76 6.39 -2.07
CA GLU A 8 12.10 5.67 -0.83
C GLU A 8 10.84 5.18 -0.12
N MET A 9 9.79 6.00 -0.04
CA MET A 9 8.53 5.58 0.60
C MET A 9 7.74 4.56 -0.22
N ALA A 10 7.84 4.60 -1.55
CA ALA A 10 7.27 3.56 -2.41
C ALA A 10 8.00 2.21 -2.23
N LEU A 11 9.30 2.23 -1.89
CA LEU A 11 10.09 1.02 -1.64
C LEU A 11 9.88 0.48 -0.22
N ILE A 12 9.92 1.36 0.79
CA ILE A 12 9.89 0.99 2.22
C ILE A 12 8.47 0.72 2.70
N GLY A 13 7.46 1.47 2.21
CA GLY A 13 6.06 1.34 2.64
C GLY A 13 5.50 -0.09 2.53
N PRO A 14 5.69 -0.79 1.40
CA PRO A 14 5.33 -2.21 1.24
C PRO A 14 5.97 -3.15 2.25
N ILE A 15 7.23 -2.91 2.62
CA ILE A 15 8.02 -3.76 3.53
C ILE A 15 7.53 -3.58 4.97
N VAL A 16 7.35 -2.33 5.40
CA VAL A 16 6.93 -1.99 6.78
C VAL A 16 5.46 -2.38 7.04
N ARG A 17 4.61 -2.36 6.01
CA ARG A 17 3.19 -2.75 6.13
C ARG A 17 2.98 -4.25 6.28
N ASN A 18 3.91 -5.07 5.79
CA ASN A 18 3.66 -6.49 5.70
C ASN A 18 4.25 -7.21 6.92
N GLU A 19 3.41 -7.51 7.92
CA GLU A 19 3.77 -8.42 9.02
C GLU A 19 4.32 -9.74 8.48
N VAL A 20 3.82 -10.16 7.31
CA VAL A 20 4.25 -11.35 6.58
C VAL A 20 5.65 -11.22 5.98
N PHE A 21 6.20 -10.01 5.79
CA PHE A 21 7.60 -9.84 5.40
C PHE A 21 8.55 -10.42 6.43
N PHE A 22 8.27 -10.20 7.73
CA PHE A 22 9.06 -10.78 8.81
C PHE A 22 8.94 -12.31 8.82
N PHE A 23 7.74 -12.85 8.68
CA PHE A 23 7.52 -14.31 8.62
C PHE A 23 8.22 -14.93 7.40
N VAL A 24 8.11 -14.33 6.21
CA VAL A 24 8.79 -14.78 4.98
C VAL A 24 10.30 -14.73 5.13
N THR A 25 10.83 -13.65 5.71
CA THR A 25 12.28 -13.49 5.91
C THR A 25 12.81 -14.50 6.92
N ILE A 26 12.11 -14.72 8.03
CA ILE A 26 12.48 -15.74 9.03
C ILE A 26 12.44 -17.14 8.40
N LEU A 27 11.40 -17.48 7.65
CA LEU A 27 11.29 -18.77 6.97
C LEU A 27 12.33 -18.96 5.87
N ALA A 28 12.65 -17.91 5.11
CA ALA A 28 13.69 -17.93 4.10
C ALA A 28 15.08 -18.14 4.73
N LEU A 29 15.38 -17.45 5.84
CA LEU A 29 16.62 -17.62 6.59
C LEU A 29 16.71 -19.02 7.20
N ALA A 30 15.61 -19.54 7.78
CA ALA A 30 15.55 -20.90 8.28
C ALA A 30 15.80 -21.92 7.16
N GLY A 31 15.13 -21.77 6.01
CA GLY A 31 15.36 -22.60 4.82
C GLY A 31 16.80 -22.53 4.31
N ALA A 32 17.41 -21.35 4.30
CA ALA A 32 18.81 -21.16 3.93
C ALA A 32 19.76 -21.85 4.92
N MET A 33 19.51 -21.75 6.23
CA MET A 33 20.27 -22.47 7.26
C MET A 33 20.16 -23.99 7.06
N PHE A 34 18.97 -24.52 6.81
CA PHE A 34 18.77 -25.94 6.50
C PHE A 34 19.53 -26.37 5.24
N LEU A 35 19.53 -25.54 4.18
CA LEU A 35 20.27 -25.81 2.95
C LEU A 35 21.79 -25.77 3.15
N MET A 36 22.29 -24.83 3.96
CA MET A 36 23.71 -24.75 4.30
C MET A 36 24.16 -25.94 5.14
N GLU A 37 23.34 -26.35 6.12
CA GLU A 37 23.60 -27.56 6.91
C GLU A 37 23.62 -28.81 6.00
N TRP A 38 22.69 -28.88 5.03
CA TRP A 38 22.68 -29.95 4.04
C TRP A 38 23.96 -29.99 3.19
N ARG A 39 24.46 -28.84 2.73
CA ARG A 39 25.74 -28.76 1.99
C ARG A 39 26.94 -29.21 2.84
N LYS A 40 26.87 -29.04 4.16
CA LYS A 40 27.94 -29.44 5.09
C LYS A 40 27.84 -30.89 5.55
N ARG A 41 26.69 -31.56 5.38
CA ARG A 41 26.51 -32.96 5.79
C ARG A 41 27.43 -33.88 4.99
N ARG A 42 28.31 -34.58 5.71
CA ARG A 42 29.18 -35.63 5.15
C ARG A 42 28.33 -36.83 4.72
N THR A 43 28.73 -37.48 3.63
CA THR A 43 28.17 -38.77 3.22
C THR A 43 28.40 -39.79 4.34
N PRO A 44 27.38 -40.60 4.71
CA PRO A 44 27.55 -41.61 5.74
C PRO A 44 28.63 -42.62 5.30
N GLU A 45 29.49 -42.98 6.25
CA GLU A 45 30.54 -43.97 6.05
C GLU A 45 29.90 -45.35 5.83
N VAL A 46 30.24 -45.97 4.70
CA VAL A 46 29.65 -47.23 4.24
C VAL A 46 30.68 -48.36 4.16
N GLU A 47 31.94 -48.08 4.50
CA GLU A 47 33.00 -49.09 4.55
C GLU A 47 32.69 -50.13 5.65
N GLY A 48 32.79 -51.41 5.29
CA GLY A 48 32.57 -52.54 6.21
C GLY A 48 31.11 -52.92 6.51
N LEU A 49 30.11 -52.22 5.94
CA LEU A 49 28.69 -52.55 6.13
C LEU A 49 28.19 -53.53 5.04
N GLU A 50 27.54 -54.62 5.44
CA GLU A 50 26.96 -55.59 4.50
C GLU A 50 25.45 -55.86 4.73
N GLY A 51 24.79 -56.40 3.70
CA GLY A 51 23.42 -56.90 3.77
C GLY A 51 22.38 -55.86 4.23
N ALA A 52 21.65 -56.18 5.30
CA ALA A 52 20.56 -55.36 5.82
C ALA A 52 21.04 -54.03 6.43
N ALA A 53 22.26 -54.00 6.99
CA ALA A 53 22.83 -52.79 7.62
C ALA A 53 23.14 -51.72 6.56
N LEU A 54 23.77 -52.10 5.44
CA LEU A 54 24.03 -51.22 4.30
C LEU A 54 22.73 -50.66 3.71
N ARG A 55 21.70 -51.50 3.54
CA ARG A 55 20.38 -51.07 3.02
C ARG A 55 19.71 -50.07 3.95
N LYS A 56 19.76 -50.29 5.27
CA LYS A 56 19.19 -49.38 6.28
C LYS A 56 19.85 -48.01 6.24
N VAL A 57 21.18 -47.93 6.18
CA VAL A 57 21.93 -46.66 6.13
C VAL A 57 21.66 -45.90 4.82
N ARG A 58 21.62 -46.59 3.68
CA ARG A 58 21.27 -45.97 2.39
C ARG A 58 19.83 -45.43 2.39
N TRP A 59 18.89 -46.21 2.93
CA TRP A 59 17.49 -45.79 3.04
C TRP A 59 17.30 -44.60 3.97
N SER A 60 17.95 -44.58 5.15
CA SER A 60 17.87 -43.44 6.07
C SER A 60 18.46 -42.17 5.44
N ALA A 61 19.59 -42.28 4.76
CA ALA A 61 20.23 -41.17 4.07
C ALA A 61 19.37 -40.61 2.91
N GLN A 62 18.72 -41.48 2.12
CA GLN A 62 17.80 -41.05 1.07
C GLN A 62 16.54 -40.42 1.65
N ARG A 63 15.96 -41.03 2.69
CA ARG A 63 14.78 -40.51 3.37
C ARG A 63 15.04 -39.13 3.98
N GLU A 64 16.17 -38.93 4.64
CA GLU A 64 16.57 -37.61 5.16
C GLU A 64 16.73 -36.58 4.05
N LYS A 65 17.37 -36.92 2.93
CA LYS A 65 17.48 -36.04 1.76
C LYS A 65 16.10 -35.68 1.20
N ALA A 66 15.19 -36.64 1.10
CA ALA A 66 13.83 -36.43 0.62
C ALA A 66 13.02 -35.52 1.57
N TRP A 67 13.10 -35.74 2.89
CA TRP A 67 12.44 -34.87 3.87
C TRP A 67 12.99 -33.44 3.85
N MET A 68 14.31 -33.27 3.74
CA MET A 68 14.90 -31.95 3.64
C MET A 68 14.50 -31.23 2.34
N ALA A 69 14.51 -31.93 1.20
CA ALA A 69 14.05 -31.38 -0.06
C ALA A 69 12.57 -30.97 0.01
N ALA A 70 11.72 -31.83 0.58
CA ALA A 70 10.30 -31.53 0.80
C ALA A 70 10.11 -30.27 1.67
N SER A 71 10.85 -30.14 2.77
CA SER A 71 10.80 -28.96 3.64
C SER A 71 11.22 -27.68 2.91
N CYS A 72 12.33 -27.71 2.15
CA CYS A 72 12.77 -26.55 1.37
C CYS A 72 11.76 -26.16 0.28
N THR A 73 11.20 -27.15 -0.42
CA THR A 73 10.17 -26.91 -1.44
C THR A 73 8.89 -26.34 -0.82
N ALA A 74 8.43 -26.87 0.31
CA ALA A 74 7.27 -26.36 1.02
C ALA A 74 7.47 -24.90 1.45
N THR A 75 8.65 -24.56 2.00
CA THR A 75 9.00 -23.18 2.34
C THR A 75 8.99 -22.27 1.12
N ALA A 76 9.58 -22.69 -0.01
CA ALA A 76 9.58 -21.92 -1.24
C ALA A 76 8.15 -21.67 -1.77
N ILE A 77 7.30 -22.69 -1.78
CA ILE A 77 5.89 -22.57 -2.19
C ILE A 77 5.14 -21.59 -1.28
N PHE A 78 5.34 -21.68 0.04
CA PHE A 78 4.68 -20.77 0.99
C PHE A 78 5.09 -19.31 0.78
N ILE A 79 6.38 -19.05 0.56
CA ILE A 79 6.90 -17.71 0.23
C ILE A 79 6.28 -17.19 -1.07
N LEU A 80 6.22 -18.02 -2.11
CA LEU A 80 5.61 -17.65 -3.38
C LEU A 80 4.11 -17.35 -3.25
N ALA A 81 3.37 -18.17 -2.50
CA ALA A 81 1.94 -17.99 -2.28
C ALA A 81 1.63 -16.65 -1.59
N ILE A 82 2.34 -16.34 -0.50
CA ILE A 82 2.21 -15.05 0.20
C ILE A 82 2.58 -13.88 -0.71
N THR A 83 3.68 -14.01 -1.46
CA THR A 83 4.14 -12.95 -2.36
C THR A 83 3.10 -12.68 -3.45
N ALA A 84 2.50 -13.73 -4.00
CA ALA A 84 1.43 -13.63 -4.98
C ALA A 84 0.17 -12.96 -4.39
N GLU A 85 -0.24 -13.35 -3.18
CA GLU A 85 -1.37 -12.74 -2.46
C GLU A 85 -1.15 -11.24 -2.20
N PHE A 86 0.07 -10.86 -1.83
CA PHE A 86 0.44 -9.46 -1.65
C PHE A 86 0.34 -8.64 -2.95
N ILE A 87 0.91 -9.16 -4.04
CA ILE A 87 0.82 -8.53 -5.36
C ILE A 87 -0.64 -8.38 -5.79
N TYR A 88 -1.45 -9.42 -5.56
CA TYR A 88 -2.87 -9.40 -5.87
C TYR A 88 -3.65 -8.37 -5.03
N ALA A 89 -3.46 -8.34 -3.71
CA ALA A 89 -4.13 -7.40 -2.82
C ALA A 89 -3.75 -5.93 -3.11
N GLN A 90 -2.50 -5.67 -3.50
CA GLN A 90 -2.06 -4.30 -3.81
C GLN A 90 -2.44 -3.84 -5.22
N SER A 91 -2.44 -4.75 -6.21
CA SER A 91 -2.81 -4.43 -7.59
C SER A 91 -4.30 -4.16 -7.77
N THR A 92 -5.16 -4.76 -6.94
CA THR A 92 -6.62 -4.65 -7.06
C THR A 92 -7.22 -3.38 -6.43
N THR A 93 -6.44 -2.59 -5.68
CA THR A 93 -6.96 -1.35 -5.07
C THR A 93 -6.94 -0.18 -6.07
N ALA A 94 -7.87 -0.22 -7.03
CA ALA A 94 -8.15 0.92 -7.90
C ALA A 94 -8.74 2.08 -7.07
N LEU A 95 -8.35 3.31 -7.39
CA LEU A 95 -9.01 4.47 -6.80
C LEU A 95 -10.41 4.59 -7.41
N SER A 96 -11.41 5.02 -6.64
CA SER A 96 -12.70 5.37 -7.21
C SER A 96 -12.54 6.41 -8.34
N ALA A 97 -13.39 6.35 -9.35
CA ALA A 97 -13.36 7.33 -10.42
C ALA A 97 -13.57 8.74 -9.85
N ALA A 98 -12.88 9.73 -10.42
CA ALA A 98 -13.11 11.12 -10.05
C ALA A 98 -14.30 11.65 -10.85
N THR A 99 -15.32 12.15 -10.16
CA THR A 99 -16.47 12.79 -10.81
C THR A 99 -16.05 14.17 -11.32
N PRO A 100 -16.18 14.47 -12.63
CA PRO A 100 -15.84 15.78 -13.15
C PRO A 100 -16.81 16.84 -12.59
N VAL A 101 -16.27 17.97 -12.16
CA VAL A 101 -17.04 19.11 -11.66
C VAL A 101 -16.60 20.39 -12.35
N ALA A 102 -17.56 21.28 -12.58
CA ALA A 102 -17.29 22.56 -13.24
C ALA A 102 -17.08 23.68 -12.22
N VAL A 103 -16.23 24.63 -12.56
CA VAL A 103 -16.12 25.90 -11.84
C VAL A 103 -17.16 26.86 -12.41
N VAL A 104 -18.17 27.21 -11.62
CA VAL A 104 -19.23 28.15 -11.99
C VAL A 104 -19.18 29.34 -11.05
N ASN A 105 -19.17 30.56 -11.58
CA ASN A 105 -19.06 31.80 -10.79
C ASN A 105 -17.87 31.80 -9.81
N GLY A 106 -16.74 31.21 -10.21
CA GLY A 106 -15.51 31.19 -9.41
C GLY A 106 -15.45 30.14 -8.31
N ALA A 107 -16.42 29.21 -8.21
CA ALA A 107 -16.42 28.14 -7.23
C ALA A 107 -16.88 26.80 -7.82
N VAL A 108 -16.45 25.72 -7.18
CA VAL A 108 -17.08 24.41 -7.31
C VAL A 108 -18.10 24.26 -6.19
N ARG A 109 -19.30 23.79 -6.53
CA ARG A 109 -20.39 23.53 -5.58
C ARG A 109 -20.78 22.07 -5.67
N ILE A 110 -20.70 21.36 -4.55
CA ILE A 110 -20.99 19.93 -4.43
C ILE A 110 -22.19 19.78 -3.49
N PRO A 111 -23.28 19.13 -3.88
CA PRO A 111 -24.41 18.92 -2.98
C PRO A 111 -23.99 18.11 -1.75
N VAL A 112 -24.28 18.60 -0.54
CA VAL A 112 -23.93 17.93 0.72
C VAL A 112 -24.48 16.50 0.75
N GLY A 113 -25.68 16.28 0.22
CA GLY A 113 -26.31 14.96 0.16
C GLY A 113 -25.51 13.90 -0.60
N THR A 114 -24.58 14.28 -1.50
CA THR A 114 -23.74 13.32 -2.24
C THR A 114 -22.46 12.93 -1.52
N VAL A 115 -22.08 13.63 -0.44
CA VAL A 115 -20.79 13.45 0.25
C VAL A 115 -20.92 13.23 1.76
N ASN A 116 -22.15 13.22 2.29
CA ASN A 116 -22.44 13.17 3.72
C ASN A 116 -22.64 11.74 4.28
N ASP A 117 -22.37 10.71 3.47
CA ASP A 117 -22.53 9.29 3.82
C ASP A 117 -21.40 8.72 4.68
N GLY A 118 -20.27 9.42 4.80
CA GLY A 118 -19.08 8.97 5.54
C GLY A 118 -18.04 8.28 4.65
N ASP A 119 -18.33 8.13 3.36
CA ASP A 119 -17.40 7.60 2.37
C ASP A 119 -16.53 8.71 1.76
N LEU A 120 -15.41 8.31 1.16
CA LEU A 120 -14.50 9.19 0.44
C LEU A 120 -15.00 9.37 -0.99
N HIS A 121 -15.39 10.60 -1.28
CA HIS A 121 -15.83 11.02 -2.61
C HIS A 121 -14.70 11.73 -3.33
N ARG A 122 -14.57 11.52 -4.64
CA ARG A 122 -13.51 12.12 -5.44
C ARG A 122 -14.08 12.91 -6.59
N PHE A 123 -13.55 14.11 -6.77
CA PHE A 123 -13.92 15.03 -7.83
C PHE A 123 -12.68 15.50 -8.58
N ALA A 124 -12.89 15.96 -9.82
CA ALA A 124 -11.82 16.52 -10.63
C ALA A 124 -12.27 17.78 -11.36
N ILE A 125 -11.38 18.75 -11.45
CA ILE A 125 -11.49 19.89 -12.37
C ILE A 125 -10.35 19.83 -13.39
N GLU A 126 -10.58 20.37 -14.57
CA GLU A 126 -9.52 20.64 -15.54
C GLU A 126 -9.02 22.08 -15.36
N GLU A 127 -7.72 22.25 -15.12
CA GLU A 127 -7.09 23.55 -14.95
C GLU A 127 -5.84 23.63 -15.84
N ASN A 128 -5.92 24.39 -16.93
CA ASN A 128 -4.81 24.58 -17.89
C ASN A 128 -4.17 23.27 -18.38
N GLY A 129 -5.00 22.28 -18.72
CA GLY A 129 -4.56 20.97 -19.20
C GLY A 129 -4.04 20.03 -18.10
N VAL A 130 -4.26 20.37 -16.82
CA VAL A 130 -3.94 19.52 -15.67
C VAL A 130 -5.24 19.14 -14.96
N THR A 131 -5.49 17.83 -14.85
CA THR A 131 -6.57 17.29 -14.02
C THR A 131 -6.22 17.44 -12.54
N VAL A 132 -6.87 18.38 -11.86
CA VAL A 132 -6.72 18.60 -10.41
C VAL A 132 -7.79 17.81 -9.68
N ARG A 133 -7.38 16.83 -8.88
CA ARG A 133 -8.29 15.97 -8.12
C ARG A 133 -8.41 16.43 -6.68
N MET A 134 -9.63 16.44 -6.18
CA MET A 134 -9.93 16.63 -4.76
C MET A 134 -10.73 15.45 -4.22
N ILE A 135 -10.58 15.21 -2.93
CA ILE A 135 -11.39 14.28 -2.16
C ILE A 135 -12.20 15.05 -1.14
N VAL A 136 -13.40 14.57 -0.87
CA VAL A 136 -14.30 15.06 0.16
C VAL A 136 -14.64 13.88 1.07
N ILE A 137 -14.58 14.11 2.38
CA ILE A 137 -14.97 13.11 3.37
C ILE A 137 -15.65 13.79 4.55
N ARG A 138 -16.68 13.12 5.09
CA ARG A 138 -17.30 13.49 6.35
C ARG A 138 -16.51 12.93 7.53
N LYS A 139 -16.15 13.82 8.46
CA LYS A 139 -15.55 13.43 9.73
C LYS A 139 -16.61 12.88 10.71
N PRO A 140 -16.17 12.14 11.75
CA PRO A 140 -17.03 11.67 12.82
C PRO A 140 -17.81 12.79 13.54
N ASP A 141 -17.27 14.02 13.59
CA ASP A 141 -17.92 15.20 14.15
C ASP A 141 -18.93 15.87 13.20
N GLN A 142 -19.31 15.18 12.11
CA GLN A 142 -20.24 15.65 11.07
C GLN A 142 -19.67 16.72 10.13
N THR A 143 -18.43 17.17 10.32
CA THR A 143 -17.87 18.19 9.43
C THR A 143 -17.45 17.60 8.09
N LEU A 144 -17.77 18.30 7.00
CA LEU A 144 -17.26 17.97 5.66
C LEU A 144 -15.94 18.68 5.44
N VAL A 145 -14.95 17.93 4.93
CA VAL A 145 -13.63 18.49 4.60
C VAL A 145 -13.26 18.12 3.18
N ALA A 146 -12.85 19.13 2.41
CA ALA A 146 -12.19 18.95 1.13
C ALA A 146 -10.66 18.97 1.26
N ALA A 147 -9.98 18.10 0.52
CA ALA A 147 -8.53 18.06 0.42
C ALA A 147 -8.11 17.64 -0.98
N PHE A 148 -6.89 17.97 -1.41
CA PHE A 148 -6.36 17.45 -2.67
C PHE A 148 -6.16 15.93 -2.55
N ASP A 149 -6.36 15.21 -3.66
CA ASP A 149 -5.99 13.78 -3.78
C ASP A 149 -4.46 13.61 -3.94
N ALA A 150 -3.72 14.25 -3.02
CA ALA A 150 -2.26 14.32 -2.96
C ALA A 150 -1.74 14.61 -1.53
N CYS A 151 -0.51 14.22 -1.20
CA CYS A 151 0.23 14.72 -0.01
C CYS A 151 1.57 15.36 -0.36
N GLN A 152 2.14 16.04 0.63
CA GLN A 152 3.47 16.65 0.57
C GLN A 152 4.59 15.63 0.34
N ILE A 153 4.44 14.41 0.87
CA ILE A 153 5.45 13.35 0.75
C ILE A 153 5.30 12.57 -0.56
N CYS A 154 4.12 12.01 -0.82
CA CYS A 154 3.91 11.08 -1.94
C CYS A 154 3.41 11.73 -3.23
N GLY A 155 2.96 12.98 -3.19
CA GLY A 155 2.34 13.65 -4.35
C GLY A 155 0.96 13.10 -4.69
N ASN A 156 0.58 13.18 -5.97
CA ASN A 156 -0.73 12.86 -6.55
C ASN A 156 -1.04 11.36 -6.70
N GLN A 157 -0.49 10.50 -5.85
CA GLN A 157 -0.74 9.06 -5.96
C GLN A 157 -2.18 8.69 -5.54
N GLY A 158 -2.79 9.56 -4.74
CA GLY A 158 -4.19 9.50 -4.30
C GLY A 158 -4.44 8.63 -3.08
N TYR A 159 -5.71 8.58 -2.66
CA TYR A 159 -6.16 7.93 -1.44
C TYR A 159 -7.39 7.06 -1.65
N TYR A 160 -7.55 6.00 -0.87
CA TYR A 160 -8.78 5.20 -0.82
C TYR A 160 -9.21 4.98 0.63
N GLN A 161 -10.50 4.79 0.87
CA GLN A 161 -10.97 4.51 2.22
C GLN A 161 -10.93 3.01 2.51
N LYS A 162 -10.53 2.65 3.73
CA LYS A 162 -10.57 1.29 4.25
C LYS A 162 -11.06 1.33 5.70
N GLY A 163 -12.32 0.97 5.92
CA GLY A 163 -12.96 1.07 7.22
C GLY A 163 -12.94 2.53 7.73
N PRO A 164 -12.44 2.79 8.95
CA PRO A 164 -12.47 4.12 9.56
C PRO A 164 -11.31 5.03 9.10
N ASN A 165 -10.44 4.57 8.19
CA ASN A 165 -9.24 5.28 7.78
C ASN A 165 -9.21 5.56 6.28
N VAL A 166 -8.50 6.63 5.93
CA VAL A 166 -8.12 6.95 4.56
C VAL A 166 -6.70 6.48 4.34
N ILE A 167 -6.43 5.69 3.30
CA ILE A 167 -5.13 5.08 3.04
C ILE A 167 -4.47 5.75 1.85
N CYS A 168 -3.23 6.22 2.00
CA CYS A 168 -2.44 6.71 0.87
C CYS A 168 -2.09 5.54 -0.06
N LYS A 169 -2.39 5.66 -1.37
CA LYS A 169 -2.10 4.60 -2.34
C LYS A 169 -0.60 4.26 -2.47
N ASN A 170 0.28 5.23 -2.18
CA ASN A 170 1.73 5.08 -2.34
C ASN A 170 2.43 4.60 -1.07
N CYS A 171 2.40 5.39 0.00
CA CYS A 171 3.08 5.04 1.26
C CYS A 171 2.28 4.04 2.11
N ALA A 172 1.01 3.77 1.74
CA ALA A 172 0.08 2.95 2.52
C ALA A 172 -0.16 3.41 3.97
N SER A 173 0.21 4.66 4.29
CA SER A 173 -0.07 5.26 5.59
C SER A 173 -1.58 5.31 5.81
N ALA A 174 -2.01 4.79 6.97
CA ALA A 174 -3.38 4.91 7.45
C ALA A 174 -3.57 6.29 8.08
N ILE A 175 -4.39 7.11 7.42
CA ILE A 175 -4.73 8.46 7.84
C ILE A 175 -6.02 8.40 8.65
N PHE A 176 -5.93 8.86 9.89
CA PHE A 176 -7.06 8.99 10.79
C PHE A 176 -8.02 10.06 10.26
N VAL A 177 -9.26 9.71 9.93
CA VAL A 177 -10.23 10.62 9.28
C VAL A 177 -10.38 11.98 9.98
N PRO A 178 -10.47 12.07 11.33
CA PRO A 178 -10.52 13.38 12.01
C PRO A 178 -9.34 14.31 11.72
N SER A 179 -8.16 13.76 11.38
CA SER A 179 -6.98 14.54 11.02
C SER A 179 -7.02 15.10 9.59
N VAL A 180 -7.89 14.58 8.71
CA VAL A 180 -8.03 15.10 7.34
C VAL A 180 -8.43 16.57 7.41
N GLY A 181 -7.72 17.44 6.68
CA GLY A 181 -7.87 18.89 6.83
C GLY A 181 -6.72 19.55 7.63
N GLN A 182 -5.91 18.75 8.33
CA GLN A 182 -4.63 19.20 8.89
C GLN A 182 -3.51 18.98 7.85
N SER A 183 -2.50 19.83 7.85
CA SER A 183 -1.36 19.71 6.95
C SER A 183 -0.25 18.84 7.54
N GLY A 184 0.56 18.24 6.67
CA GLY A 184 1.79 17.51 7.04
C GLY A 184 1.76 16.02 6.73
N GLY A 185 2.95 15.45 6.50
CA GLY A 185 3.11 14.00 6.31
C GLY A 185 2.42 13.44 5.06
N CYS A 186 1.88 12.21 5.20
CA CYS A 186 1.01 11.58 4.20
C CYS A 186 -0.47 12.01 4.35
N ASN A 187 -0.82 13.02 5.17
CA ASN A 187 -2.20 13.52 5.26
C ASN A 187 -2.57 14.27 3.96
N PRO A 188 -3.79 14.10 3.40
CA PRO A 188 -4.24 14.87 2.25
C PRO A 188 -4.06 16.38 2.45
N ILE A 189 -3.55 17.07 1.43
CA ILE A 189 -3.30 18.52 1.52
C ILE A 189 -4.64 19.25 1.62
N PRO A 190 -4.91 20.00 2.70
CA PRO A 190 -6.22 20.59 2.92
C PRO A 190 -6.58 21.64 1.88
N ILE A 191 -7.86 21.71 1.54
CA ILE A 191 -8.45 22.78 0.73
C ILE A 191 -9.48 23.48 1.61
N GLU A 192 -9.37 24.80 1.68
CA GLU A 192 -10.37 25.62 2.36
C GLU A 192 -11.73 25.46 1.66
N SER A 193 -12.73 25.05 2.44
CA SER A 193 -14.09 24.80 1.98
C SER A 193 -15.08 25.14 3.09
N HIS A 194 -16.30 25.46 2.72
CA HIS A 194 -17.37 25.75 3.69
C HIS A 194 -18.71 25.26 3.13
N VAL A 195 -19.67 25.03 4.01
CA VAL A 195 -21.03 24.67 3.63
C VAL A 195 -21.88 25.94 3.55
N GLU A 196 -22.53 26.15 2.41
CA GLU A 196 -23.49 27.23 2.15
C GLU A 196 -24.83 26.60 1.77
N GLY A 197 -25.78 26.59 2.71
CA GLY A 197 -27.06 25.89 2.53
C GLY A 197 -26.86 24.38 2.39
N ASP A 198 -27.23 23.82 1.24
CA ASP A 198 -27.08 22.40 0.91
C ASP A 198 -25.85 22.10 0.04
N GLN A 199 -24.94 23.07 -0.14
CA GLN A 199 -23.75 22.93 -0.98
C GLN A 199 -22.47 23.03 -0.17
N LEU A 200 -21.54 22.09 -0.37
CA LEU A 200 -20.14 22.28 -0.05
C LEU A 200 -19.50 23.14 -1.14
N VAL A 201 -18.97 24.29 -0.75
CA VAL A 201 -18.37 25.27 -1.64
C VAL A 201 -16.85 25.23 -1.52
N VAL A 202 -16.19 25.11 -2.66
CA VAL A 202 -14.73 25.18 -2.79
C VAL A 202 -14.38 26.25 -3.80
N MET A 203 -13.70 27.30 -3.36
CA MET A 203 -13.36 28.42 -4.25
C MET A 203 -12.27 28.02 -5.25
N ALA A 204 -12.39 28.47 -6.49
CA ALA A 204 -11.47 28.11 -7.55
C ALA A 204 -10.04 28.58 -7.26
N ASP A 205 -9.87 29.76 -6.65
CA ASP A 205 -8.57 30.29 -6.24
C ASP A 205 -7.85 29.41 -5.21
N LYS A 206 -8.57 28.58 -4.45
CA LYS A 206 -8.00 27.57 -3.54
C LYS A 206 -7.64 26.27 -4.26
N LEU A 207 -8.38 25.91 -5.32
CA LEU A 207 -8.14 24.70 -6.11
C LEU A 207 -6.99 24.86 -7.11
N ARG A 208 -6.95 25.97 -7.85
CA ARG A 208 -6.01 26.22 -8.95
C ARG A 208 -4.53 26.08 -8.56
N PRO A 209 -4.06 26.61 -7.40
CA PRO A 209 -2.69 26.40 -6.96
C PRO A 209 -2.33 24.92 -6.77
N GLY A 210 -3.33 24.08 -6.54
CA GLY A 210 -3.20 22.63 -6.42
C GLY A 210 -2.68 21.94 -7.66
N ALA A 211 -2.82 22.55 -8.85
CA ALA A 211 -2.29 22.00 -10.11
C ALA A 211 -0.80 21.63 -10.01
N ARG A 212 -0.02 22.33 -9.18
CA ARG A 212 1.40 22.02 -8.94
C ARG A 212 1.64 20.61 -8.38
N TYR A 213 0.66 20.03 -7.68
CA TYR A 213 0.77 18.67 -7.12
C TYR A 213 0.45 17.59 -8.16
N PHE A 214 -0.29 17.94 -9.22
CA PHE A 214 -0.80 17.02 -10.24
C PHE A 214 -0.04 17.11 -11.56
N ARG A 215 0.73 18.17 -11.79
CA ARG A 215 1.75 18.19 -12.84
C ARG A 215 2.73 17.06 -12.54
N THR A 216 2.81 16.08 -13.44
CA THR A 216 3.89 15.10 -13.42
C THR A 216 5.20 15.86 -13.37
N ALA A 217 5.99 15.67 -12.31
CA ALA A 217 7.41 15.95 -12.42
C ALA A 217 7.89 15.08 -13.59
N ASN A 218 8.49 15.69 -14.61
CA ASN A 218 9.10 14.93 -15.69
C ASN A 218 9.93 13.78 -15.08
N PRO A 219 9.80 12.54 -15.60
CA PRO A 219 10.47 11.37 -15.04
C PRO A 219 11.99 11.53 -14.93
#